data_AF-A0A925ZLN6-F1
#
_entry.id   AF-A0A925ZLN6-F1
#
_cell.length_a   1.000
_cell.length_b   1.000
_cell.length_c   1.000
_cell.angle_alpha   90.00
_cell.angle_beta   90.00
_cell.angle_gamma   90.00
#
_symmetry.space_group_name_H-M   'P 1'
#
loop_
_entity.id
_entity.type
_entity.pdbx_description
1 polymer ?
#
loop_
_entity_poly.entity_id
_entity_poly.type
_entity_poly.pdbx_seq_one_letter_code
_entity_poly.pdbx_strand_id
1 'polypeptide(L)'
;MPTQDRRQAHRWLLLLFVLALLGAADGLYLTIVHLDYEVGRPGLATICHALSSTGCTVTAGRFGDFAGIPVATIGMGGALATAVLAAIAWARRERWEDPFRSGALVLALISVLASLTMAVLSSLEGAWCPFCVLWYALNFGQAAAAWASRDRQLALRDAIDDTLGTPALVAAAVFAATIGIGTPWYRSAKVELERERDAVLIPMFVQEVLAQQPVRFELVDAPTRGPADAEVVIVEFGDFECPFCRKLWLAVEQYAASGRRSVRVQFAHFPLDSSCNRHVDKLHPQACNAAVAAECARRQDKFFELGEVMFAHQQSLAREQLREYAGTAGLDVAAFDKCMVDPSALERVQQDIARGVELEIRGTPTFFVNGYRMTGALPPQVLEGVIEGLLAAPAQSAQ
;
A
#
# COMPACT_ATOMS: atom_id res chain seq x y z
N MET A 1 29.00 -46.24 1.85
CA MET A 1 28.93 -45.59 3.18
C MET A 1 28.79 -46.64 4.28
N PRO A 2 29.55 -46.58 5.38
CA PRO A 2 29.31 -47.35 6.60
C PRO A 2 27.89 -47.13 7.14
N THR A 3 27.33 -48.10 7.85
CA THR A 3 25.97 -48.05 8.41
C THR A 3 25.75 -46.89 9.39
N GLN A 4 26.82 -46.44 10.05
CA GLN A 4 26.82 -45.32 10.99
C GLN A 4 26.59 -43.96 10.29
N ASP A 5 27.23 -43.75 9.15
CA ASP A 5 27.09 -42.51 8.37
C ASP A 5 25.67 -42.36 7.78
N ARG A 6 25.03 -43.47 7.37
CA ARG A 6 23.62 -43.44 6.91
C ARG A 6 22.67 -43.03 8.03
N ARG A 7 22.82 -43.60 9.23
CA ARG A 7 21.99 -43.23 10.39
C ARG A 7 22.14 -41.76 10.76
N GLN A 8 23.33 -41.21 10.61
CA GLN A 8 23.59 -39.78 10.85
C GLN A 8 22.91 -38.90 9.81
N ALA A 9 23.02 -39.22 8.52
CA ALA A 9 22.34 -38.47 7.45
C ALA A 9 20.81 -38.44 7.64
N HIS A 10 20.20 -39.55 8.08
CA HIS A 10 18.74 -39.60 8.30
C HIS A 10 18.27 -38.67 9.41
N ARG A 11 19.06 -38.51 10.48
CA ARG A 11 18.73 -37.58 11.58
C ARG A 11 18.76 -36.14 11.09
N TRP A 12 19.74 -35.79 10.26
CA TRP A 12 19.83 -34.46 9.66
C TRP A 12 18.69 -34.17 8.67
N LEU A 13 18.26 -35.15 7.88
CA LEU A 13 17.09 -35.00 7.00
C LEU A 13 15.79 -34.80 7.79
N LEU A 14 15.61 -35.52 8.89
CA LEU A 14 14.46 -35.33 9.76
C LEU A 14 14.48 -33.95 10.44
N LEU A 15 15.66 -33.50 10.91
CA LEU A 15 15.82 -32.15 11.45
C LEU A 15 15.50 -31.09 10.38
N LEU A 16 16.02 -31.26 9.15
CA LEU A 16 15.75 -30.37 8.03
C LEU A 16 14.25 -30.27 7.75
N PHE A 17 13.55 -31.41 7.72
CA PHE A 17 12.11 -31.46 7.54
C PHE A 17 11.37 -30.67 8.64
N VAL A 18 11.72 -30.88 9.91
CA VAL A 18 11.08 -30.16 11.04
C VAL A 18 11.35 -28.66 10.97
N LEU A 19 12.59 -28.24 10.71
CA LEU A 19 12.95 -26.83 10.57
C LEU A 19 12.24 -26.17 9.37
N ALA A 20 12.03 -26.93 8.29
CA ALA A 20 11.29 -26.49 7.11
C ALA A 20 9.80 -26.30 7.41
N LEU A 21 9.18 -27.20 8.19
CA LEU A 21 7.80 -27.03 8.64
C LEU A 21 7.63 -25.86 9.61
N LEU A 22 8.57 -25.66 10.54
CA LEU A 22 8.57 -24.49 11.43
C LEU A 22 8.71 -23.20 10.64
N GLY A 23 9.59 -23.19 9.62
CA GLY A 23 9.69 -22.10 8.65
C GLY A 23 8.34 -21.84 8.00
N ALA A 24 7.73 -22.84 7.37
CA ALA A 24 6.43 -22.68 6.70
C ALA A 24 5.34 -22.12 7.64
N ALA A 25 5.29 -22.56 8.90
CA ALA A 25 4.36 -22.06 9.91
C ALA A 25 4.61 -20.57 10.25
N ASP A 26 5.87 -20.18 10.45
CA ASP A 26 6.25 -18.78 10.68
C ASP A 26 5.92 -17.89 9.46
N GLY A 27 6.09 -18.42 8.24
CA GLY A 27 5.75 -17.73 7.00
C GLY A 27 4.25 -17.50 6.84
N LEU A 28 3.43 -18.50 7.20
CA LEU A 28 1.98 -18.34 7.28
C LEU A 28 1.58 -17.28 8.31
N TYR A 29 2.19 -17.32 9.50
CA TYR A 29 1.98 -16.32 10.54
C TYR A 29 2.31 -14.91 10.05
N LEU A 30 3.50 -14.70 9.48
CA LEU A 30 3.95 -13.41 8.94
C LEU A 30 3.06 -12.93 7.79
N THR A 31 2.50 -13.84 6.98
CA THR A 31 1.53 -13.49 5.93
C THR A 31 0.22 -12.95 6.53
N ILE A 32 -0.28 -13.54 7.61
CA ILE A 32 -1.47 -13.05 8.32
C ILE A 32 -1.18 -11.73 9.03
N VAL A 33 0.01 -11.59 9.65
CA VAL A 33 0.41 -10.32 10.27
C VAL A 33 0.48 -9.19 9.24
N HIS A 34 1.08 -9.45 8.07
CA HIS A 34 1.09 -8.49 6.97
C HIS A 34 -0.35 -8.09 6.58
N LEU A 35 -1.26 -9.06 6.47
CA LEU A 35 -2.68 -8.80 6.19
C LEU A 35 -3.35 -7.93 7.27
N ASP A 36 -3.09 -8.21 8.55
CA ASP A 36 -3.65 -7.45 9.67
C ASP A 36 -3.19 -5.98 9.66
N TYR A 37 -1.91 -5.73 9.34
CA TYR A 37 -1.37 -4.37 9.20
C TYR A 37 -1.94 -3.64 7.98
N GLU A 38 -2.05 -4.32 6.84
CA GLU A 38 -2.65 -3.77 5.61
C GLU A 38 -4.11 -3.35 5.82
N VAL A 39 -4.88 -4.14 6.56
CA VAL A 39 -6.29 -3.83 6.87
C VAL A 39 -6.41 -2.88 8.06
N GLY A 40 -5.38 -2.76 8.91
CA GLY A 40 -5.39 -1.92 10.11
C GLY A 40 -6.25 -2.50 11.24
N ARG A 41 -6.25 -3.83 11.41
CA ARG A 41 -7.06 -4.53 12.44
C ARG A 41 -6.17 -5.19 13.51
N PRO A 42 -6.64 -5.26 14.78
CA PRO A 42 -5.94 -6.01 15.81
C PRO A 42 -6.23 -7.51 15.66
N GLY A 43 -5.34 -8.23 14.98
CA GLY A 43 -5.40 -9.70 14.81
C GLY A 43 -4.20 -10.41 15.44
N LEU A 44 -3.58 -11.33 14.70
CA LEU A 44 -2.33 -11.99 15.07
C LEU A 44 -1.16 -11.02 15.14
N ALA A 45 -1.26 -9.86 14.47
CA ALA A 45 -0.32 -8.75 14.60
C ALA A 45 -0.13 -8.27 16.06
N THR A 46 -1.14 -8.44 16.91
CA THR A 46 -1.08 -8.06 18.34
C THR A 46 0.03 -8.82 19.08
N ILE A 47 0.26 -10.09 18.73
CA ILE A 47 1.32 -10.92 19.34
C ILE A 47 2.69 -10.34 18.97
N CYS A 48 2.87 -9.95 17.70
CA CYS A 48 4.10 -9.32 17.23
C CYS A 48 4.32 -7.97 17.92
N HIS A 49 3.28 -7.12 17.96
CA HIS A 49 3.35 -5.81 18.58
C HIS A 49 3.68 -5.90 20.08
N ALA A 50 3.19 -6.92 20.78
CA ALA A 50 3.51 -7.14 22.19
C ALA A 50 5.01 -7.46 22.42
N LEU A 51 5.67 -8.09 21.44
CA LEU A 51 7.10 -8.42 21.49
C LEU A 51 8.00 -7.28 21.00
N SER A 52 7.51 -6.47 20.06
CA SER A 52 8.23 -5.32 19.52
C SER A 52 7.24 -4.27 19.03
N SER A 53 7.22 -3.11 19.71
CA SER A 53 6.28 -2.03 19.42
C SER A 53 6.50 -1.36 18.06
N THR A 54 7.74 -1.37 17.55
CA THR A 54 8.11 -0.75 16.27
C THR A 54 8.65 -1.76 15.25
N GLY A 55 9.01 -2.97 15.67
CA GLY A 55 9.67 -3.94 14.80
C GLY A 55 8.75 -4.61 13.80
N CYS A 56 7.44 -4.66 14.07
CA CYS A 56 6.49 -5.43 13.27
C CYS A 56 5.92 -4.66 12.08
N THR A 57 6.04 -3.33 12.04
CA THR A 57 5.56 -2.51 10.92
C THR A 57 6.35 -2.76 9.63
N VAL A 58 7.59 -3.23 9.74
CA VAL A 58 8.43 -3.64 8.59
C VAL A 58 7.75 -4.68 7.71
N THR A 59 6.82 -5.49 8.26
CA THR A 59 6.10 -6.49 7.47
C THR A 59 5.16 -5.86 6.46
N ALA A 60 4.61 -4.68 6.75
CA ALA A 60 3.81 -3.87 5.83
C ALA A 60 4.59 -2.64 5.31
N GLY A 61 5.92 -2.67 5.44
CA GLY A 61 6.81 -1.65 4.93
C GLY A 61 6.97 -1.71 3.42
N ARG A 62 7.87 -0.88 2.88
CA ARG A 62 8.11 -0.77 1.43
C ARG A 62 8.51 -2.10 0.78
N PHE A 63 9.13 -2.98 1.56
CA PHE A 63 9.61 -4.29 1.11
C PHE A 63 8.76 -5.45 1.64
N GLY A 64 7.56 -5.19 2.17
CA GLY A 64 6.66 -6.18 2.75
C GLY A 64 5.99 -7.09 1.70
N ASP A 65 5.79 -6.58 0.50
CA ASP A 65 5.24 -7.31 -0.64
C ASP A 65 6.12 -7.16 -1.90
N PHE A 66 5.94 -8.10 -2.83
CA PHE A 66 6.51 -8.04 -4.16
C PHE A 66 5.40 -8.33 -5.18
N ALA A 67 5.07 -7.33 -6.01
CA ALA A 67 4.00 -7.41 -7.01
C ALA A 67 2.64 -7.85 -6.40
N GLY A 68 2.32 -7.38 -5.18
CA GLY A 68 1.09 -7.72 -4.47
C GLY A 68 1.06 -9.13 -3.87
N ILE A 69 2.23 -9.78 -3.77
CA ILE A 69 2.41 -11.06 -3.06
C ILE A 69 3.26 -10.76 -1.81
N PRO A 70 2.76 -11.06 -0.60
CA PRO A 70 3.55 -10.88 0.61
C PRO A 70 4.86 -11.67 0.54
N VAL A 71 5.98 -11.05 0.91
CA VAL A 71 7.30 -11.71 0.88
C VAL A 71 7.32 -12.96 1.77
N ALA A 72 6.55 -12.94 2.86
CA ALA A 72 6.37 -14.10 3.74
C ALA A 72 5.73 -15.31 3.02
N THR A 73 4.80 -15.09 2.08
CA THR A 73 4.20 -16.16 1.26
C THR A 73 5.23 -16.79 0.32
N ILE A 74 6.13 -15.97 -0.25
CA ILE A 74 7.25 -16.43 -1.07
C ILE A 74 8.20 -17.30 -0.24
N GLY A 75 8.58 -16.81 0.94
CA GLY A 75 9.40 -17.55 1.89
C GLY A 75 8.76 -18.89 2.28
N MET A 76 7.46 -18.88 2.60
CA MET A 76 6.68 -20.07 2.93
C MET A 76 6.74 -21.13 1.83
N GLY A 77 6.65 -20.73 0.56
CA GLY A 77 6.80 -21.63 -0.59
C GLY A 77 8.18 -22.31 -0.63
N GLY A 78 9.25 -21.56 -0.37
CA GLY A 78 10.61 -22.11 -0.28
C GLY A 78 10.79 -23.09 0.88
N ALA A 79 10.20 -22.78 2.04
CA ALA A 79 10.22 -23.65 3.21
C ALA A 79 9.44 -24.96 2.96
N LEU A 80 8.24 -24.90 2.37
CA LEU A 80 7.45 -26.08 2.02
C LEU A 80 8.14 -26.94 0.96
N ALA A 81 8.73 -26.33 -0.06
CA ALA A 81 9.52 -27.06 -1.06
C ALA A 81 10.71 -27.78 -0.40
N THR A 82 11.44 -27.12 0.51
CA THR A 82 12.52 -27.73 1.28
C THR A 82 12.03 -28.92 2.12
N ALA A 83 10.87 -28.79 2.78
CA ALA A 83 10.26 -29.88 3.55
C ALA A 83 9.93 -31.08 2.65
N VAL A 84 9.33 -30.86 1.49
CA VAL A 84 8.99 -31.93 0.54
C VAL A 84 10.24 -32.63 0.01
N LEU A 85 11.28 -31.88 -0.37
CA LEU A 85 12.54 -32.47 -0.82
C LEU A 85 13.20 -33.31 0.29
N ALA A 86 13.23 -32.79 1.52
CA ALA A 86 13.76 -33.51 2.68
C ALA A 86 12.97 -34.80 2.97
N ALA A 87 11.64 -34.76 2.86
CA ALA A 87 10.77 -35.93 3.05
C ALA A 87 11.00 -37.00 1.97
N ILE A 88 11.15 -36.59 0.71
CA ILE A 88 11.45 -37.52 -0.40
C ILE A 88 12.83 -38.15 -0.20
N ALA A 89 13.85 -37.34 0.12
CA ALA A 89 15.20 -37.83 0.39
C ALA A 89 15.24 -38.79 1.59
N TRP A 90 14.42 -38.55 2.61
CA TRP A 90 14.28 -39.43 3.77
C TRP A 90 13.54 -40.74 3.43
N ALA A 91 12.52 -40.69 2.57
CA ALA A 91 11.83 -41.88 2.07
C ALA A 91 12.76 -42.74 1.21
N ARG A 92 13.65 -42.12 0.43
CA ARG A 92 14.63 -42.76 -0.47
C ARG A 92 15.99 -43.01 0.18
N ARG A 93 16.04 -43.00 1.52
CA ARG A 93 17.25 -43.12 2.34
C ARG A 93 18.19 -44.30 2.04
N GLU A 94 17.73 -45.32 1.33
CA GLU A 94 18.55 -46.46 0.91
C GLU A 94 19.46 -46.14 -0.28
N ARG A 95 19.13 -45.10 -1.06
CA ARG A 95 19.96 -44.61 -2.17
C ARG A 95 21.20 -43.89 -1.65
N TRP A 96 22.32 -44.22 -2.27
CA TRP A 96 23.62 -43.69 -1.87
C TRP A 96 23.83 -42.26 -2.35
N GLU A 97 23.51 -42.00 -3.62
CA GLU A 97 23.41 -40.68 -4.23
C GLU A 97 21.93 -40.34 -4.38
N ASP A 98 21.50 -39.23 -3.78
CA ASP A 98 20.12 -38.78 -3.87
C ASP A 98 20.04 -37.31 -4.31
N PRO A 99 19.56 -37.03 -5.53
CA PRO A 99 19.51 -35.68 -6.08
C PRO A 99 18.63 -34.74 -5.24
N PHE A 100 17.68 -35.28 -4.46
CA PHE A 100 16.82 -34.49 -3.57
C PHE A 100 17.58 -33.89 -2.38
N ARG A 101 18.71 -34.49 -1.94
CA ARG A 101 19.57 -33.91 -0.90
C ARG A 101 20.31 -32.68 -1.42
N SER A 102 20.86 -32.77 -2.63
CA SER A 102 21.52 -31.65 -3.31
C SER A 102 20.52 -30.52 -3.60
N GLY A 103 19.34 -30.86 -4.11
CA GLY A 103 18.26 -29.89 -4.31
C GLY A 103 17.83 -29.18 -3.02
N ALA A 104 17.67 -29.91 -1.91
CA ALA A 104 17.33 -29.32 -0.63
C ALA A 104 18.44 -28.40 -0.09
N LEU A 105 19.72 -28.75 -0.30
CA LEU A 105 20.85 -27.90 0.06
C LEU A 105 20.86 -26.60 -0.76
N VAL A 106 20.70 -26.68 -2.09
CA VAL A 106 20.67 -25.49 -2.94
C VAL A 106 19.54 -24.56 -2.54
N LEU A 107 18.35 -25.10 -2.30
CA LEU A 107 17.20 -24.30 -1.86
C LEU A 107 17.44 -23.65 -0.49
N ALA A 108 18.01 -24.39 0.48
CA ALA A 108 18.35 -23.84 1.79
C ALA A 108 19.41 -22.72 1.71
N LEU A 109 20.39 -22.83 0.80
CA LEU A 109 21.38 -21.77 0.56
C LEU A 109 20.75 -20.54 -0.08
N ILE A 110 19.81 -20.71 -1.02
CA ILE A 110 19.01 -19.60 -1.58
C ILE A 110 18.21 -18.91 -0.46
N SER A 111 17.58 -19.67 0.43
CA SER A 111 16.83 -19.12 1.58
C SER A 111 17.72 -18.33 2.55
N VAL A 112 18.96 -18.76 2.78
CA VAL A 112 19.94 -18.00 3.56
C VAL A 112 20.30 -16.69 2.87
N LEU A 113 20.58 -16.72 1.56
CA LEU A 113 20.86 -15.51 0.80
C LEU A 113 19.68 -14.53 0.85
N ALA A 114 18.45 -15.02 0.66
CA ALA A 114 17.24 -14.21 0.79
C ALA A 114 17.11 -13.61 2.21
N SER A 115 17.41 -14.39 3.25
CA SER A 115 17.38 -13.92 4.65
C SER A 115 18.40 -12.83 4.92
N LEU A 116 19.62 -12.96 4.40
CA LEU A 116 20.66 -11.94 4.50
C LEU A 116 20.23 -10.65 3.82
N THR A 117 19.66 -10.73 2.62
CA THR A 117 19.12 -9.58 1.90
C THR A 117 18.02 -8.90 2.72
N MET A 118 17.06 -9.65 3.25
CA MET A 118 15.97 -9.09 4.06
C MET A 118 16.48 -8.47 5.37
N ALA A 119 17.48 -9.07 6.03
CA ALA A 119 18.08 -8.50 7.24
C ALA A 119 18.76 -7.14 6.97
N VAL A 120 19.41 -6.99 5.81
CA VAL A 120 19.95 -5.71 5.37
C VAL A 120 18.82 -4.70 5.15
N LEU A 121 17.75 -5.08 4.45
CA LEU A 121 16.61 -4.21 4.21
C LEU A 121 15.92 -3.76 5.52
N SER A 122 15.72 -4.66 6.47
CA SER A 122 15.19 -4.33 7.80
C SER A 122 16.10 -3.37 8.57
N SER A 123 17.42 -3.52 8.43
CA SER A 123 18.39 -2.59 9.03
C SER A 123 18.30 -1.19 8.42
N LEU A 124 18.04 -1.08 7.10
CA LEU A 124 17.85 0.19 6.41
C LEU A 124 16.55 0.89 6.82
N GLU A 125 15.50 0.15 7.15
CA GLU A 125 14.25 0.70 7.71
C GLU A 125 14.34 1.02 9.22
N GLY A 126 15.42 0.60 9.90
CA GLY A 126 15.62 0.85 11.33
C GLY A 126 14.71 0.03 12.25
N ALA A 127 14.10 -1.05 11.74
CA ALA A 127 13.13 -1.86 12.46
C ALA A 127 13.46 -3.36 12.37
N TRP A 128 13.39 -4.06 13.50
CA TRP A 128 13.67 -5.50 13.58
C TRP A 128 12.45 -6.26 14.08
N CYS A 129 11.81 -7.02 13.18
CA CYS A 129 10.69 -7.90 13.52
C CYS A 129 11.21 -9.19 14.19
N PRO A 130 10.76 -9.55 15.40
CA PRO A 130 11.20 -10.76 16.09
C PRO A 130 10.94 -12.05 15.29
N PHE A 131 9.82 -12.11 14.57
CA PHE A 131 9.47 -13.27 13.74
C PHE A 131 10.29 -13.31 12.44
N CYS A 132 10.67 -12.17 11.86
CA CYS A 132 11.66 -12.16 10.78
C CYS A 132 13.03 -12.66 11.26
N VAL A 133 13.45 -12.31 12.48
CA VAL A 133 14.70 -12.85 13.06
C VAL A 133 14.60 -14.36 13.29
N LEU A 134 13.46 -14.85 13.77
CA LEU A 134 13.18 -16.29 13.87
C LEU A 134 13.27 -16.96 12.51
N TRP A 135 12.64 -16.39 11.47
CA TRP A 135 12.72 -16.85 10.08
C TRP A 135 14.18 -16.98 9.61
N TYR A 136 15.01 -15.96 9.86
CA TYR A 136 16.42 -16.00 9.49
C TYR A 136 17.15 -17.14 10.20
N ALA A 137 16.94 -17.30 11.52
CA ALA A 137 17.54 -18.37 12.29
C ALA A 137 17.12 -19.77 11.78
N LEU A 138 15.85 -19.94 11.40
CA LEU A 138 15.34 -21.18 10.82
C LEU A 138 16.02 -21.50 9.49
N ASN A 139 16.22 -20.51 8.61
CA ASN A 139 16.90 -20.73 7.32
C ASN A 139 18.38 -21.09 7.50
N PHE A 140 19.09 -20.47 8.44
CA PHE A 140 20.45 -20.89 8.78
C PHE A 140 20.48 -22.33 9.33
N GLY A 141 19.52 -22.69 10.18
CA GLY A 141 19.37 -24.06 10.68
C GLY A 141 19.10 -25.08 9.56
N GLN A 142 18.22 -24.74 8.62
CA GLN A 142 17.94 -25.56 7.44
C GLN A 142 19.21 -25.76 6.59
N ALA A 143 19.96 -24.69 6.30
CA ALA A 143 21.20 -24.79 5.54
C ALA A 143 22.24 -25.68 6.24
N ALA A 144 22.37 -25.55 7.57
CA ALA A 144 23.26 -26.41 8.36
C ALA A 144 22.84 -27.89 8.32
N ALA A 145 21.54 -28.17 8.49
CA ALA A 145 21.01 -29.53 8.43
C ALA A 145 21.14 -30.14 7.02
N ALA A 146 20.81 -29.38 5.97
CA ALA A 146 20.97 -29.79 4.59
C ALA A 146 22.44 -30.07 4.25
N TRP A 147 23.35 -29.18 4.67
CA TRP A 147 24.80 -29.34 4.50
C TRP A 147 25.34 -30.58 5.20
N ALA A 148 24.84 -30.88 6.41
CA ALA A 148 25.21 -32.07 7.16
C ALA A 148 24.68 -33.37 6.53
N SER A 149 23.57 -33.29 5.78
CA SER A 149 22.99 -34.41 5.05
C SER A 149 23.56 -34.64 3.64
N ARG A 150 24.45 -33.76 3.16
CA ARG A 150 24.93 -33.77 1.76
C ARG A 150 25.79 -34.99 1.43
N ASP A 151 25.76 -35.36 0.16
CA ASP A 151 26.63 -36.40 -0.39
C ASP A 151 28.04 -35.81 -0.63
N ARG A 152 28.99 -36.16 0.24
CA ARG A 152 30.35 -35.56 0.25
C ARG A 152 31.25 -36.00 -0.91
N GLN A 153 30.87 -37.04 -1.64
CA GLN A 153 31.68 -37.62 -2.72
C GLN A 153 31.16 -37.22 -4.12
N LEU A 154 30.06 -36.49 -4.19
CA LEU A 154 29.45 -36.05 -5.45
C LEU A 154 30.30 -34.93 -6.07
N ALA A 155 30.63 -35.05 -7.35
CA ALA A 155 31.34 -33.99 -8.07
C ALA A 155 30.40 -32.78 -8.27
N LEU A 156 30.97 -31.57 -8.32
CA LEU A 156 30.19 -30.34 -8.43
C LEU A 156 29.30 -30.30 -9.71
N ARG A 157 29.78 -30.88 -10.82
CA ARG A 157 29.00 -30.94 -12.07
C ARG A 157 27.79 -31.84 -11.93
N ASP A 158 27.99 -33.05 -11.41
CA ASP A 158 26.92 -34.02 -11.18
C ASP A 158 25.90 -33.47 -10.17
N ALA A 159 26.35 -32.74 -9.15
CA ALA A 159 25.48 -32.06 -8.20
C ALA A 159 24.59 -30.98 -8.85
N ILE A 160 25.09 -30.27 -9.86
CA ILE A 160 24.33 -29.26 -10.61
C ILE A 160 23.29 -29.92 -11.51
N ASP A 161 23.69 -30.94 -12.28
CA ASP A 161 22.81 -31.66 -13.20
C ASP A 161 21.68 -32.37 -12.45
N ASP A 162 22.00 -33.00 -11.31
CA ASP A 162 21.03 -33.64 -10.42
C ASP A 162 20.05 -32.65 -9.80
N THR A 163 20.53 -31.45 -9.44
CA THR A 163 19.69 -30.41 -8.84
C THR A 163 18.72 -29.84 -9.85
N LEU A 164 19.16 -29.60 -11.09
CA LEU A 164 18.35 -29.04 -12.18
C LEU A 164 17.35 -30.05 -12.78
N GLY A 165 17.42 -31.33 -12.39
CA GLY A 165 16.51 -32.39 -12.80
C GLY A 165 15.21 -32.44 -12.00
N THR A 166 14.83 -33.64 -11.55
CA THR A 166 13.57 -33.89 -10.83
C THR A 166 13.39 -33.05 -9.55
N PRO A 167 14.41 -32.82 -8.70
CA PRO A 167 14.27 -32.00 -7.49
C PRO A 167 13.83 -30.57 -7.80
N ALA A 168 14.40 -29.93 -8.83
CA ALA A 168 13.98 -28.59 -9.26
C ALA A 168 12.50 -28.58 -9.70
N LEU A 169 12.05 -29.58 -10.46
CA LEU A 169 10.65 -29.67 -10.87
C LEU A 169 9.71 -29.83 -9.67
N VAL A 170 10.06 -30.68 -8.70
CA VAL A 170 9.27 -30.86 -7.48
C VAL A 170 9.24 -29.59 -6.65
N ALA A 171 10.39 -28.94 -6.44
CA ALA A 171 10.47 -27.68 -5.71
C ALA A 171 9.65 -26.58 -6.39
N ALA A 172 9.78 -26.44 -7.72
CA ALA A 172 9.02 -25.49 -8.51
C ALA A 172 7.52 -25.76 -8.45
N ALA A 173 7.09 -27.03 -8.51
CA ALA A 173 5.68 -27.41 -8.40
C ALA A 173 5.10 -27.06 -7.02
N VAL A 174 5.82 -27.35 -5.92
CA VAL A 174 5.39 -27.00 -4.56
C VAL A 174 5.35 -25.49 -4.36
N PHE A 175 6.37 -24.78 -4.85
CA PHE A 175 6.42 -23.33 -4.80
C PHE A 175 5.26 -22.71 -5.58
N ALA A 176 5.03 -23.15 -6.83
CA ALA A 176 3.93 -22.68 -7.66
C ALA A 176 2.56 -22.97 -7.05
N ALA A 177 2.37 -24.14 -6.43
CA ALA A 177 1.14 -24.45 -5.71
C ALA A 177 0.93 -23.53 -4.50
N THR A 178 2.01 -23.25 -3.75
CA THR A 178 1.94 -22.35 -2.59
C THR A 178 1.55 -20.94 -3.01
N ILE A 179 2.18 -20.39 -4.06
CA ILE A 179 1.82 -19.06 -4.59
C ILE A 179 0.42 -19.06 -5.21
N GLY A 180 0.08 -20.11 -5.95
CA GLY A 180 -1.21 -20.26 -6.64
C GLY A 180 -2.39 -20.42 -5.70
N ILE A 181 -2.20 -20.97 -4.50
CA ILE A 181 -3.24 -21.08 -3.45
C ILE A 181 -3.18 -19.86 -2.51
N GLY A 182 -1.98 -19.48 -2.08
CA GLY A 182 -1.77 -18.43 -1.09
C GLY A 182 -2.16 -17.05 -1.59
N THR A 183 -1.88 -16.72 -2.85
CA THR A 183 -2.20 -15.39 -3.41
C THR A 183 -3.71 -15.16 -3.52
N PRO A 184 -4.51 -16.08 -4.11
CA PRO A 184 -5.96 -15.92 -4.12
C PRO A 184 -6.56 -15.88 -2.71
N TRP A 185 -6.11 -16.76 -1.80
CA TRP A 185 -6.55 -16.76 -0.41
C TRP A 185 -6.27 -15.40 0.25
N TYR A 186 -5.04 -14.90 0.16
CA TYR A 186 -4.64 -13.61 0.72
C TYR A 186 -5.52 -12.46 0.20
N ARG A 187 -5.74 -12.40 -1.12
CA ARG A 187 -6.59 -11.38 -1.74
C ARG A 187 -8.05 -11.47 -1.27
N SER A 188 -8.61 -12.69 -1.21
CA SER A 188 -9.99 -12.88 -0.72
C SER A 188 -10.13 -12.52 0.75
N ALA A 189 -9.14 -12.88 1.57
CA ALA A 189 -9.13 -12.56 2.99
C ALA A 189 -9.00 -11.05 3.19
N LYS A 190 -8.15 -10.36 2.41
CA LYS A 190 -8.04 -8.90 2.45
C LYS A 190 -9.38 -8.22 2.19
N VAL A 191 -10.05 -8.60 1.11
CA VAL A 191 -11.36 -8.02 0.75
C VAL A 191 -12.42 -8.28 1.83
N GLU A 192 -12.49 -9.49 2.37
CA GLU A 192 -13.47 -9.81 3.42
C GLU A 192 -13.22 -9.00 4.70
N LEU A 193 -11.95 -8.90 5.12
CA LEU A 193 -11.57 -8.17 6.32
C LEU A 193 -11.74 -6.66 6.18
N GLU A 194 -11.43 -6.10 5.00
CA GLU A 194 -11.73 -4.70 4.69
C GLU A 194 -13.24 -4.46 4.77
N ARG A 195 -14.06 -5.38 4.23
CA ARG A 195 -15.52 -5.29 4.30
C ARG A 195 -16.04 -5.33 5.75
N GLU A 196 -15.53 -6.24 6.58
CA GLU A 196 -15.89 -6.32 8.00
C GLU A 196 -15.54 -5.02 8.75
N ARG A 197 -14.34 -4.50 8.52
CA ARG A 197 -13.87 -3.23 9.09
C ARG A 197 -14.77 -2.07 8.65
N ASP A 198 -15.03 -1.96 7.36
CA ASP A 198 -15.80 -0.86 6.76
C ASP A 198 -17.27 -0.93 7.21
N ALA A 199 -17.83 -2.12 7.43
CA ALA A 199 -19.17 -2.30 7.99
C ALA A 199 -19.33 -1.71 9.40
N VAL A 200 -18.24 -1.54 10.15
CA VAL A 200 -18.24 -0.87 11.46
C VAL A 200 -17.87 0.60 11.33
N LEU A 201 -16.83 0.94 10.55
CA LEU A 201 -16.36 2.31 10.39
C LEU A 201 -17.40 3.22 9.73
N ILE A 202 -18.05 2.76 8.65
CA ILE A 202 -18.99 3.59 7.87
C ILE A 202 -20.16 4.08 8.74
N PRO A 203 -20.90 3.22 9.46
CA PRO A 203 -22.00 3.70 10.32
C PRO A 203 -21.53 4.68 11.39
N MET A 204 -20.35 4.45 11.99
CA MET A 204 -19.80 5.37 12.99
C MET A 204 -19.50 6.74 12.38
N PHE A 205 -18.82 6.78 11.23
CA PHE A 205 -18.54 8.04 10.51
C PHE A 205 -19.83 8.73 10.09
N VAL A 206 -20.81 8.00 9.56
CA VAL A 206 -22.12 8.56 9.17
C VAL A 206 -22.80 9.21 10.38
N GLN A 207 -22.80 8.55 11.54
CA GLN A 207 -23.39 9.12 12.76
C GLN A 207 -22.64 10.36 13.23
N GLU A 208 -21.31 10.35 13.21
CA GLU A 208 -20.48 11.50 13.57
C GLU A 208 -20.74 12.69 12.62
N VAL A 209 -20.85 12.43 11.32
CA VAL A 209 -21.12 13.48 10.33
C VAL A 209 -22.55 14.00 10.45
N LEU A 210 -23.56 13.13 10.62
CA LEU A 210 -24.95 13.52 10.81
C LEU A 210 -25.22 14.24 12.14
N ALA A 211 -24.33 14.11 13.12
CA ALA A 211 -24.39 14.88 14.36
C ALA A 211 -23.95 16.35 14.16
N GLN A 212 -23.27 16.66 13.05
CA GLN A 212 -22.91 18.02 12.68
C GLN A 212 -24.06 18.73 11.97
N GLN A 213 -24.14 20.05 12.09
CA GLN A 213 -25.05 20.83 11.25
C GLN A 213 -24.42 21.07 9.87
N PRO A 214 -25.17 20.88 8.77
CA PRO A 214 -24.65 21.16 7.44
C PRO A 214 -24.40 22.66 7.29
N VAL A 215 -23.21 23.01 6.81
CA VAL A 215 -22.82 24.40 6.57
C VAL A 215 -23.25 24.79 5.16
N ARG A 216 -24.02 25.88 5.06
CA ARG A 216 -24.40 26.47 3.77
C ARG A 216 -23.41 27.56 3.40
N PHE A 217 -22.78 27.40 2.25
CA PHE A 217 -21.89 28.38 1.69
C PHE A 217 -21.85 28.27 0.17
N GLU A 218 -21.47 29.36 -0.48
CA GLU A 218 -21.17 29.40 -1.90
C GLU A 218 -19.70 29.76 -2.09
N LEU A 219 -19.13 29.29 -3.19
CA LEU A 219 -17.82 29.70 -3.68
C LEU A 219 -18.03 30.58 -4.91
N VAL A 220 -17.26 31.66 -5.00
CA VAL A 220 -17.27 32.56 -6.15
C VAL A 220 -16.37 31.97 -7.23
N ASP A 221 -16.87 31.78 -8.45
CA ASP A 221 -16.11 31.29 -9.61
C ASP A 221 -15.32 29.98 -9.39
N ALA A 222 -15.80 29.10 -8.50
CA ALA A 222 -15.13 27.84 -8.22
C ALA A 222 -15.07 26.94 -9.46
N PRO A 223 -13.89 26.36 -9.78
CA PRO A 223 -13.79 25.27 -10.74
C PRO A 223 -14.81 24.19 -10.39
N THR A 224 -15.68 23.88 -11.34
CA THR A 224 -16.78 22.94 -11.13
C THR A 224 -16.88 21.91 -12.26
N ARG A 225 -17.07 20.64 -11.90
CA ARG A 225 -17.33 19.53 -12.82
C ARG A 225 -18.62 18.82 -12.40
N GLY A 226 -19.47 18.48 -13.37
CA GLY A 226 -20.77 17.84 -13.14
C GLY A 226 -21.98 18.79 -13.19
N PRO A 227 -23.21 18.24 -13.20
CA PRO A 227 -24.44 19.00 -13.40
C PRO A 227 -24.75 19.97 -12.24
N ALA A 228 -25.55 21.00 -12.50
CA ALA A 228 -25.91 22.01 -11.49
C ALA A 228 -26.91 21.49 -10.45
N ASP A 229 -27.76 20.55 -10.85
CA ASP A 229 -28.82 19.89 -10.08
C ASP A 229 -28.40 18.49 -9.56
N ALA A 230 -27.09 18.28 -9.38
CA ALA A 230 -26.56 17.03 -8.86
C ALA A 230 -27.14 16.68 -7.47
N GLU A 231 -27.46 15.40 -7.24
CA GLU A 231 -27.90 14.88 -5.95
C GLU A 231 -26.82 15.05 -4.86
N VAL A 232 -25.56 14.96 -5.27
CA VAL A 232 -24.39 15.06 -4.41
C VAL A 232 -23.52 16.24 -4.85
N VAL A 233 -23.36 17.23 -3.98
CA VAL A 233 -22.42 18.34 -4.15
C VAL A 233 -21.24 18.12 -3.22
N ILE A 234 -20.05 17.92 -3.82
CA ILE A 234 -18.79 17.78 -3.10
C ILE A 234 -18.00 19.07 -3.30
N VAL A 235 -17.61 19.73 -2.21
CA VAL A 235 -16.75 20.91 -2.23
C VAL A 235 -15.45 20.58 -1.49
N GLU A 236 -14.33 20.56 -2.18
CA GLU A 236 -13.00 20.30 -1.59
C GLU A 236 -12.23 21.60 -1.40
N PHE A 237 -11.71 21.82 -0.19
CA PHE A 237 -10.62 22.76 0.07
C PHE A 237 -9.31 21.99 0.05
N GLY A 238 -8.53 22.21 -1.00
CA GLY A 238 -7.42 21.35 -1.37
C GLY A 238 -6.10 22.07 -1.66
N ASP A 239 -5.05 21.26 -1.67
CA ASP A 239 -3.67 21.65 -1.98
C ASP A 239 -3.08 20.60 -2.93
N PHE A 240 -2.55 21.04 -4.07
CA PHE A 240 -1.99 20.15 -5.10
C PHE A 240 -0.71 19.42 -4.68
N GLU A 241 0.01 19.90 -3.66
CA GLU A 241 1.19 19.21 -3.13
C GLU A 241 0.82 18.25 -1.98
N CYS A 242 -0.41 18.34 -1.46
CA CYS A 242 -0.89 17.47 -0.37
C CYS A 242 -1.18 16.04 -0.86
N PRO A 243 -0.49 15.01 -0.33
CA PRO A 243 -0.71 13.62 -0.77
C PRO A 243 -2.11 13.10 -0.38
N PHE A 244 -2.74 13.66 0.65
CA PHE A 244 -4.11 13.30 1.03
C PHE A 244 -5.15 13.94 0.09
N CYS A 245 -4.93 15.17 -0.40
CA CYS A 245 -5.79 15.76 -1.44
C CYS A 245 -5.80 14.90 -2.69
N ARG A 246 -4.64 14.38 -3.13
CA ARG A 246 -4.58 13.42 -4.24
C ARG A 246 -5.42 12.17 -3.99
N LYS A 247 -5.36 11.61 -2.77
CA LYS A 247 -6.16 10.43 -2.42
C LYS A 247 -7.66 10.73 -2.49
N LEU A 248 -8.08 11.89 -1.98
CA LEU A 248 -9.48 12.32 -2.05
C LEU A 248 -9.92 12.58 -3.49
N TRP A 249 -9.11 13.27 -4.29
CA TRP A 249 -9.36 13.52 -5.71
C TRP A 249 -9.68 12.21 -6.46
N LEU A 250 -8.83 11.19 -6.32
CA LEU A 250 -9.04 9.89 -6.95
C LEU A 250 -10.29 9.18 -6.41
N ALA A 251 -10.58 9.28 -5.12
CA ALA A 251 -11.77 8.68 -4.52
C ALA A 251 -13.06 9.34 -5.04
N VAL A 252 -13.07 10.67 -5.17
CA VAL A 252 -14.18 11.46 -5.71
C VAL A 252 -14.39 11.16 -7.18
N GLU A 253 -13.33 11.08 -7.98
CA GLU A 253 -13.41 10.68 -9.39
C GLU A 253 -13.97 9.27 -9.54
N GLN A 254 -13.51 8.32 -8.73
CA GLN A 254 -14.02 6.95 -8.72
C GLN A 254 -15.52 6.91 -8.39
N TYR A 255 -15.95 7.67 -7.37
CA TYR A 255 -17.37 7.75 -7.00
C TYR A 255 -18.22 8.38 -8.10
N ALA A 256 -17.78 9.51 -8.67
CA ALA A 256 -18.48 10.18 -9.76
C ALA A 256 -18.57 9.30 -11.02
N ALA A 257 -17.50 8.57 -11.36
CA ALA A 257 -17.45 7.65 -12.49
C ALA A 257 -18.30 6.38 -12.29
N SER A 258 -18.69 6.05 -11.05
CA SER A 258 -19.55 4.89 -10.76
C SER A 258 -20.95 5.01 -11.36
N GLY A 259 -21.41 6.23 -11.67
CA GLY A 259 -22.73 6.51 -12.22
C GLY A 259 -23.89 6.24 -11.26
N ARG A 260 -23.61 5.95 -9.99
CA ARG A 260 -24.64 5.64 -8.97
C ARG A 260 -25.51 6.84 -8.63
N ARG A 261 -24.91 8.03 -8.61
CA ARG A 261 -25.52 9.32 -8.30
C ARG A 261 -25.04 10.38 -9.28
N SER A 262 -25.83 11.43 -9.49
CA SER A 262 -25.33 12.64 -10.13
C SER A 262 -24.46 13.40 -9.12
N VAL A 263 -23.22 13.72 -9.50
CA VAL A 263 -22.23 14.35 -8.62
C VAL A 263 -21.75 15.66 -9.23
N ARG A 264 -21.73 16.72 -8.42
CA ARG A 264 -21.13 18.01 -8.71
C ARG A 264 -19.93 18.20 -7.80
N VAL A 265 -18.74 18.35 -8.39
CA VAL A 265 -17.50 18.55 -7.66
C VAL A 265 -17.04 19.99 -7.85
N GLN A 266 -16.75 20.67 -6.74
CA GLN A 266 -16.17 22.01 -6.72
C GLN A 266 -14.84 21.97 -5.96
N PHE A 267 -13.87 22.74 -6.42
CA PHE A 267 -12.57 22.86 -5.77
C PHE A 267 -12.35 24.31 -5.31
N ALA A 268 -11.79 24.46 -4.11
CA ALA A 268 -11.32 25.73 -3.55
C ALA A 268 -9.87 25.60 -3.12
N HIS A 269 -9.05 26.60 -3.41
CA HIS A 269 -7.65 26.60 -3.04
C HIS A 269 -7.44 26.82 -1.53
N PHE A 270 -6.72 25.90 -0.88
CA PHE A 270 -6.26 26.06 0.50
C PHE A 270 -4.80 25.59 0.65
N PRO A 271 -3.83 26.25 -0.02
CA PRO A 271 -2.43 25.83 -0.02
C PRO A 271 -1.83 25.86 1.38
N LEU A 272 -1.10 24.81 1.76
CA LEU A 272 -0.37 24.70 3.03
C LEU A 272 1.03 25.33 2.92
N ASP A 273 1.05 26.58 2.46
CA ASP A 273 2.25 27.41 2.34
C ASP A 273 1.99 28.82 2.85
N SER A 274 2.70 29.17 3.92
CA SER A 274 2.68 30.50 4.53
C SER A 274 3.00 31.67 3.58
N SER A 275 3.58 31.42 2.40
CA SER A 275 3.89 32.46 1.41
C SER A 275 2.66 33.13 0.79
N CYS A 276 1.54 32.41 0.67
CA CYS A 276 0.26 32.97 0.23
C CYS A 276 -0.89 32.71 1.20
N ASN A 277 -0.75 31.75 2.12
CA ASN A 277 -1.72 31.44 3.16
C ASN A 277 -1.11 31.66 4.55
N ARG A 278 -1.25 32.87 5.09
CA ARG A 278 -0.70 33.23 6.42
C ARG A 278 -1.30 32.47 7.61
N HIS A 279 -2.32 31.65 7.39
CA HIS A 279 -3.06 30.95 8.45
C HIS A 279 -2.55 29.52 8.71
N VAL A 280 -1.50 29.10 8.01
CA VAL A 280 -0.92 27.75 8.07
C VAL A 280 0.60 27.80 8.08
N ASP A 281 1.23 26.73 8.54
CA ASP A 281 2.68 26.55 8.45
C ASP A 281 3.11 26.24 7.00
N LYS A 282 4.38 26.50 6.68
CA LYS A 282 4.97 26.15 5.38
C LYS A 282 5.29 24.66 5.32
N LEU A 283 4.28 23.85 4.99
CA LEU A 283 4.42 22.41 4.81
C LEU A 283 4.71 22.03 3.36
N HIS A 284 4.14 22.76 2.41
CA HIS A 284 4.17 22.45 0.98
C HIS A 284 4.74 23.61 0.16
N PRO A 285 6.06 23.69 -0.05
CA PRO A 285 6.72 24.88 -0.59
C PRO A 285 6.30 25.35 -2.00
N GLN A 286 5.61 24.50 -2.77
CA GLN A 286 5.13 24.80 -4.12
C GLN A 286 3.60 24.95 -4.20
N ALA A 287 2.87 24.72 -3.10
CA ALA A 287 1.41 24.77 -3.05
C ALA A 287 0.84 26.10 -3.59
N CYS A 288 1.45 27.24 -3.25
CA CYS A 288 1.02 28.54 -3.77
C CYS A 288 1.23 28.67 -5.29
N ASN A 289 2.36 28.19 -5.83
CA ASN A 289 2.61 28.21 -7.28
C ASN A 289 1.61 27.30 -8.01
N ALA A 290 1.34 26.11 -7.46
CA ALA A 290 0.40 25.16 -8.03
C ALA A 290 -1.04 25.69 -8.00
N ALA A 291 -1.47 26.35 -6.92
CA ALA A 291 -2.78 27.00 -6.83
C ALA A 291 -2.95 28.10 -7.88
N VAL A 292 -1.94 28.97 -8.06
CA VAL A 292 -1.96 30.01 -9.11
C VAL A 292 -1.98 29.39 -10.51
N ALA A 293 -1.21 28.34 -10.75
CA ALA A 293 -1.21 27.63 -12.03
C ALA A 293 -2.58 27.01 -12.34
N ALA A 294 -3.23 26.40 -11.35
CA ALA A 294 -4.58 25.89 -11.48
C ALA A 294 -5.58 26.99 -11.84
N GLU A 295 -5.48 28.17 -11.23
CA GLU A 295 -6.33 29.29 -11.61
C GLU A 295 -6.08 29.79 -13.03
N CYS A 296 -4.82 29.79 -13.48
CA CYS A 296 -4.49 30.07 -14.86
C CYS A 296 -5.06 29.04 -15.84
N ALA A 297 -5.20 27.78 -15.41
CA ALA A 297 -5.89 26.74 -16.16
C ALA A 297 -7.41 26.93 -16.15
N ARG A 298 -8.00 27.35 -15.03
CA ARG A 298 -9.43 27.66 -14.92
C ARG A 298 -9.85 28.74 -15.92
N ARG A 299 -9.03 29.80 -16.09
CA ARG A 299 -9.26 30.85 -17.11
C ARG A 299 -9.29 30.34 -18.55
N GLN A 300 -8.82 29.11 -18.78
CA GLN A 300 -8.82 28.44 -20.07
C GLN A 300 -9.73 27.20 -20.08
N ASP A 301 -10.64 27.07 -19.11
CA ASP A 301 -11.55 25.93 -18.93
C ASP A 301 -10.84 24.57 -18.78
N LYS A 302 -9.60 24.58 -18.28
CA LYS A 302 -8.72 23.40 -18.17
C LYS A 302 -8.24 23.11 -16.75
N PHE A 303 -9.01 23.57 -15.75
CA PHE A 303 -8.64 23.43 -14.34
C PHE A 303 -8.38 21.98 -13.96
N PHE A 304 -9.32 21.09 -14.29
CA PHE A 304 -9.24 19.70 -13.85
C PHE A 304 -8.19 18.92 -14.65
N GLU A 305 -8.01 19.23 -15.93
CA GLU A 305 -6.98 18.66 -16.80
C GLU A 305 -5.58 18.96 -16.26
N LEU A 306 -5.31 20.22 -15.85
CA LEU A 306 -4.05 20.55 -15.21
C LEU A 306 -3.96 19.93 -13.81
N GLY A 307 -5.07 19.91 -13.05
CA GLY A 307 -5.15 19.28 -11.73
C GLY A 307 -4.75 17.80 -11.75
N GLU A 308 -5.26 17.03 -12.70
CA GLU A 308 -4.91 15.62 -12.93
C GLU A 308 -3.40 15.44 -13.17
N VAL A 309 -2.80 16.29 -14.01
CA VAL A 309 -1.35 16.26 -14.28
C VAL A 309 -0.54 16.62 -13.03
N MET A 310 -0.95 17.65 -12.28
CA MET A 310 -0.26 18.07 -11.06
C MET A 310 -0.33 17.00 -9.96
N PHE A 311 -1.50 16.41 -9.73
CA PHE A 311 -1.64 15.31 -8.78
C PHE A 311 -0.87 14.05 -9.21
N ALA A 312 -0.62 13.85 -10.51
CA ALA A 312 0.28 12.79 -10.96
C ALA A 312 1.76 13.08 -10.65
N HIS A 313 2.15 14.34 -10.42
CA HIS A 313 3.55 14.79 -10.28
C HIS A 313 3.79 15.68 -9.04
N GLN A 314 3.15 15.37 -7.90
CA GLN A 314 3.16 16.23 -6.70
C GLN A 314 4.56 16.59 -6.16
N GLN A 315 5.58 15.78 -6.46
CA GLN A 315 6.96 16.03 -6.03
C GLN A 315 7.68 17.13 -6.83
N SER A 316 7.07 17.61 -7.93
CA SER A 316 7.72 18.46 -8.93
C SER A 316 6.79 19.58 -9.39
N LEU A 317 6.42 20.49 -8.49
CA LEU A 317 5.44 21.57 -8.75
C LEU A 317 6.07 22.97 -8.80
N ALA A 318 7.36 23.10 -9.09
CA ALA A 318 7.95 24.42 -9.30
C ALA A 318 7.47 25.04 -10.63
N ARG A 319 7.67 26.36 -10.78
CA ARG A 319 7.12 27.13 -11.92
C ARG A 319 7.52 26.57 -13.28
N GLU A 320 8.75 26.09 -13.40
CA GLU A 320 9.28 25.49 -14.61
C GLU A 320 8.50 24.23 -14.99
N GLN A 321 8.24 23.33 -14.04
CA GLN A 321 7.45 22.12 -14.28
C GLN A 321 5.98 22.42 -14.52
N LEU A 322 5.39 23.37 -13.78
CA LEU A 322 4.00 23.78 -13.98
C LEU A 322 3.77 24.30 -15.40
N ARG A 323 4.75 24.99 -15.98
CA ARG A 323 4.70 25.43 -17.39
C ARG A 323 4.71 24.27 -18.38
N GLU A 324 5.52 23.25 -18.13
CA GLU A 324 5.52 22.02 -18.94
C GLU A 324 4.18 21.29 -18.83
N TYR A 325 3.65 21.17 -17.60
CA TYR A 325 2.36 20.53 -17.31
C TYR A 325 1.19 21.28 -17.94
N ALA A 326 1.23 22.61 -17.98
CA ALA A 326 0.27 23.41 -18.74
C ALA A 326 0.24 22.99 -20.22
N GLY A 327 1.41 22.76 -20.83
CA GLY A 327 1.51 22.22 -22.19
C GLY A 327 0.91 20.82 -22.32
N THR A 328 1.20 19.92 -21.37
CA THR A 328 0.64 18.55 -21.35
C THR A 328 -0.88 18.53 -21.21
N ALA A 329 -1.45 19.39 -20.36
CA ALA A 329 -2.89 19.57 -20.19
C ALA A 329 -3.53 20.35 -21.38
N GLY A 330 -2.71 20.76 -22.36
CA GLY A 330 -3.14 21.40 -23.60
C GLY A 330 -3.51 22.87 -23.46
N LEU A 331 -3.05 23.56 -22.43
CA LEU A 331 -3.27 25.01 -22.28
C LEU A 331 -2.48 25.79 -23.34
N ASP A 332 -2.94 26.99 -23.66
CA ASP A 332 -2.09 28.00 -24.29
C ASP A 332 -1.03 28.43 -23.27
N VAL A 333 0.19 27.95 -23.49
CA VAL A 333 1.34 28.20 -22.60
C VAL A 333 1.70 29.69 -22.56
N ALA A 334 1.50 30.44 -23.65
CA ALA A 334 1.79 31.88 -23.65
C ALA A 334 0.76 32.67 -22.84
N ALA A 335 -0.52 32.27 -22.88
CA ALA A 335 -1.56 32.83 -22.02
C ALA A 335 -1.34 32.43 -20.55
N PHE A 336 -0.92 31.19 -20.32
CA PHE A 336 -0.57 30.68 -18.99
C PHE A 336 0.61 31.46 -18.38
N ASP A 337 1.70 31.65 -19.12
CA ASP A 337 2.88 32.40 -18.67
C ASP A 337 2.52 33.84 -18.24
N LYS A 338 1.62 34.50 -18.99
CA LYS A 338 1.11 35.82 -18.64
C LYS A 338 0.27 35.80 -17.36
N CYS A 339 -0.58 34.79 -17.20
CA CYS A 339 -1.43 34.64 -16.03
C CYS A 339 -0.61 34.32 -14.76
N MET A 340 0.46 33.53 -14.86
CA MET A 340 1.31 33.14 -13.72
C MET A 340 2.00 34.32 -13.03
N VAL A 341 2.07 35.47 -13.69
CA VAL A 341 2.63 36.72 -13.14
C VAL A 341 1.55 37.80 -12.91
N ASP A 342 0.29 37.50 -13.23
CA ASP A 342 -0.84 38.38 -13.02
C ASP A 342 -1.29 38.32 -11.54
N PRO A 343 -1.23 39.43 -10.79
CA PRO A 343 -1.64 39.47 -9.39
C PRO A 343 -3.07 38.96 -9.16
N SER A 344 -3.97 39.15 -10.13
CA SER A 344 -5.36 38.74 -10.00
C SER A 344 -5.56 37.22 -9.90
N ALA A 345 -4.59 36.42 -10.37
CA ALA A 345 -4.63 34.96 -10.18
C ALA A 345 -4.38 34.60 -8.71
N LEU A 346 -3.42 35.26 -8.06
CA LEU A 346 -3.17 35.08 -6.63
C LEU A 346 -4.30 35.66 -5.78
N GLU A 347 -4.88 36.80 -6.16
CA GLU A 347 -6.05 37.36 -5.46
C GLU A 347 -7.23 36.38 -5.45
N ARG A 348 -7.44 35.65 -6.55
CA ARG A 348 -8.47 34.61 -6.61
C ARG A 348 -8.18 33.45 -5.64
N VAL A 349 -6.94 32.98 -5.58
CA VAL A 349 -6.50 31.99 -4.57
C VAL A 349 -6.71 32.52 -3.15
N GLN A 350 -6.43 33.80 -2.89
CA GLN A 350 -6.63 34.42 -1.58
C GLN A 350 -8.10 34.50 -1.16
N GLN A 351 -9.02 34.64 -2.12
CA GLN A 351 -10.46 34.61 -1.83
C GLN A 351 -10.92 33.22 -1.37
N ASP A 352 -10.39 32.14 -1.96
CA ASP A 352 -10.65 30.78 -1.46
C ASP A 352 -10.05 30.53 -0.08
N ILE A 353 -8.83 31.00 0.15
CA ILE A 353 -8.18 30.96 1.46
C ILE A 353 -9.06 31.68 2.49
N ALA A 354 -9.51 32.90 2.18
CA ALA A 354 -10.37 33.68 3.07
C ALA A 354 -11.66 32.92 3.39
N ARG A 355 -12.29 32.30 2.38
CA ARG A 355 -13.48 31.49 2.58
C ARG A 355 -13.22 30.26 3.44
N GLY A 356 -12.09 29.58 3.24
CA GLY A 356 -11.67 28.46 4.08
C GLY A 356 -11.42 28.88 5.53
N VAL A 357 -10.83 30.05 5.75
CA VAL A 357 -10.60 30.61 7.09
C VAL A 357 -11.92 30.96 7.79
N GLU A 358 -12.89 31.55 7.07
CA GLU A 358 -14.25 31.80 7.60
C GLU A 358 -14.96 30.49 7.99
N LEU A 359 -14.69 29.42 7.24
CA LEU A 359 -15.16 28.07 7.55
C LEU A 359 -14.27 27.36 8.58
N GLU A 360 -13.33 28.03 9.24
CA GLU A 360 -12.43 27.42 10.24
C GLU A 360 -11.65 26.19 9.73
N ILE A 361 -11.30 26.17 8.45
CA ILE A 361 -10.48 25.12 7.85
C ILE A 361 -9.04 25.27 8.34
N ARG A 362 -8.45 24.18 8.82
CA ARG A 362 -7.10 24.15 9.43
C ARG A 362 -6.12 23.24 8.70
N GLY A 363 -6.56 22.53 7.67
CA GLY A 363 -5.75 21.57 6.95
C GLY A 363 -6.48 21.00 5.74
N THR A 364 -5.72 20.32 4.88
CA THR A 364 -6.22 19.75 3.63
C THR A 364 -6.02 18.22 3.57
N PRO A 365 -6.93 17.48 2.91
CA PRO A 365 -8.22 17.98 2.42
C PRO A 365 -9.20 18.19 3.57
N THR A 366 -9.92 19.31 3.52
CA THR A 366 -11.21 19.46 4.20
C THR A 366 -12.25 19.56 3.10
N PHE A 367 -13.29 18.75 3.16
CA PHE A 367 -14.31 18.73 2.11
C PHE A 367 -15.70 18.66 2.70
N PHE A 368 -16.68 19.03 1.89
CA PHE A 368 -18.08 19.08 2.26
C PHE A 368 -18.89 18.24 1.30
N VAL A 369 -19.74 17.36 1.82
CA VAL A 369 -20.74 16.62 1.04
C VAL A 369 -22.11 17.15 1.41
N ASN A 370 -22.79 17.83 0.49
CA ASN A 370 -24.08 18.48 0.74
C ASN A 370 -24.06 19.39 2.00
N GLY A 371 -22.93 20.06 2.24
CA GLY A 371 -22.72 20.93 3.40
C GLY A 371 -22.21 20.24 4.66
N TYR A 372 -22.20 18.90 4.73
CA TYR A 372 -21.61 18.18 5.86
C TYR A 372 -20.09 18.13 5.75
N ARG A 373 -19.39 18.61 6.78
CA ARG A 373 -17.93 18.71 6.79
C ARG A 373 -17.29 17.34 7.06
N MET A 374 -16.23 17.06 6.31
CA MET A 374 -15.35 15.92 6.48
C MET A 374 -13.89 16.40 6.42
N THR A 375 -13.01 15.68 7.12
CA THR A 375 -11.58 16.03 7.20
C THR A 375 -10.72 14.82 6.85
N GLY A 376 -9.60 15.07 6.19
CA GLY A 376 -8.68 14.03 5.74
C GLY A 376 -9.19 13.26 4.50
N ALA A 377 -8.37 12.34 4.01
CA ALA A 377 -8.74 11.49 2.87
C ALA A 377 -9.44 10.22 3.37
N LEU A 378 -10.73 10.10 3.10
CA LEU A 378 -11.46 8.86 3.33
C LEU A 378 -11.11 7.84 2.23
N PRO A 379 -10.91 6.55 2.57
CA PRO A 379 -10.84 5.49 1.56
C PRO A 379 -12.09 5.51 0.66
N PRO A 380 -11.99 5.19 -0.64
CA PRO A 380 -13.11 5.31 -1.58
C PRO A 380 -14.40 4.62 -1.12
N GLN A 381 -14.29 3.42 -0.55
CA GLN A 381 -15.43 2.63 -0.05
C GLN A 381 -16.10 3.30 1.15
N VAL A 382 -15.30 3.93 2.02
CA VAL A 382 -15.79 4.67 3.18
C VAL A 382 -16.45 5.96 2.73
N LEU A 383 -15.83 6.71 1.81
CA LEU A 383 -16.43 7.91 1.22
C LEU A 383 -17.79 7.60 0.60
N GLU A 384 -17.85 6.57 -0.25
CA GLU A 384 -19.09 6.10 -0.86
C GLU A 384 -20.14 5.74 0.20
N GLY A 385 -19.77 4.93 1.19
CA GLY A 385 -20.68 4.53 2.26
C GLY A 385 -21.20 5.70 3.08
N VAL A 386 -20.36 6.71 3.31
CA VAL A 386 -20.76 7.95 4.00
C VAL A 386 -21.72 8.75 3.14
N ILE A 387 -21.44 8.95 1.85
CA ILE A 387 -22.34 9.68 0.94
C ILE A 387 -23.71 8.99 0.89
N GLU A 388 -23.75 7.68 0.66
CA GLU A 388 -25.02 6.94 0.61
C GLU A 388 -25.75 6.96 1.95
N GLY A 389 -25.02 6.89 3.07
CA GLY A 389 -25.58 7.04 4.41
C GLY A 389 -26.21 8.42 4.65
N LEU A 390 -25.56 9.49 4.19
CA LEU A 390 -26.09 10.87 4.27
C LEU A 390 -27.35 11.05 3.43
N LEU A 391 -27.39 10.47 2.23
CA LEU A 391 -28.55 10.53 1.34
C LEU A 391 -29.74 9.70 1.85
N ALA A 392 -29.48 8.59 2.53
CA ALA A 392 -30.51 7.73 3.10
C ALA A 392 -31.09 8.29 4.42
N ALA A 393 -30.35 9.15 5.11
CA ALA A 393 -30.85 9.79 6.32
C ALA A 393 -32.04 10.70 6.00
N PRO A 394 -33.14 10.64 6.76
CA PRO A 394 -34.23 11.58 6.59
C PRO A 394 -33.66 12.99 6.76
N ALA A 395 -33.93 13.88 5.80
CA ALA A 395 -33.48 15.26 5.86
C ALA A 395 -33.87 15.82 7.22
N GLN A 396 -32.89 16.01 8.11
CA GLN A 396 -33.14 16.68 9.38
C GLN A 396 -33.61 18.08 8.98
N SER A 397 -34.91 18.33 9.16
CA SER A 397 -35.51 19.61 8.85
C SER A 397 -34.73 20.67 9.60
N ALA A 398 -33.92 21.43 8.87
CA ALA A 398 -33.25 22.61 9.36
C ALA A 398 -34.32 23.49 10.02
N GLN A 399 -34.28 23.58 11.35
CA GLN A 399 -35.05 24.56 12.11
C GLN A 399 -34.36 25.91 12.05
#